data_AF-A0A2N5ZAD5-F1
#
_entry.id   AF-A0A2N5ZAD5-F1
#
_cell.length_a   1.000
_cell.length_b   1.000
_cell.length_c   1.000
_cell.angle_alpha   90.00
_cell.angle_beta   90.00
_cell.angle_gamma   90.00
#
_symmetry.space_group_name_H-M   'P 1'
#
loop_
_entity.id
_entity.type
_entity.pdbx_description
1 polymer ?
#
loop_
_entity_poly.entity_id
_entity_poly.type
_entity_poly.pdbx_seq_one_letter_code
_entity_poly.pdbx_strand_id
1 'polypeptide(L)'
;MIFTDKDIQQIEDKGLSKDKVEKQIKNFKNGFPYLNILKPATIGDGILLLNNHEIQAYIKLYEDVKPKSLKFVPASGAASRMFKFLFEFYETAKDQYNRIEEITDENVRKFFEELDHYAFYKELKTTIESAGVDIDQLLKQLNYKEI
;
A
#
# COMPACT_ATOMS: atom_id res chain seq x y z
N MET A 1 -6.21 28.34 -15.28
CA MET A 1 -6.44 28.78 -13.88
C MET A 1 -5.48 29.94 -13.68
N ILE A 2 -5.95 31.08 -13.19
CA ILE A 2 -5.11 32.28 -13.06
C ILE A 2 -4.90 32.50 -11.56
N PHE A 3 -3.65 32.49 -11.12
CA PHE A 3 -3.28 32.88 -9.76
C PHE A 3 -3.35 34.39 -9.61
N THR A 4 -3.84 34.87 -8.48
CA THR A 4 -3.75 36.29 -8.12
C THR A 4 -2.34 36.63 -7.62
N ASP A 5 -1.98 37.91 -7.58
CA ASP A 5 -0.67 38.35 -7.04
C ASP A 5 -0.47 37.90 -5.59
N LYS A 6 -1.56 37.86 -4.81
CA LYS A 6 -1.54 37.36 -3.43
C LYS A 6 -1.25 35.86 -3.36
N ASP A 7 -1.79 35.07 -4.30
CA ASP A 7 -1.49 33.64 -4.38
C ASP A 7 -0.03 33.42 -4.76
N ILE A 8 0.48 34.19 -5.73
CA ILE A 8 1.88 34.13 -6.17
C ILE A 8 2.81 34.44 -5.01
N GLN A 9 2.56 35.51 -4.25
CA GLN A 9 3.36 35.85 -3.07
C GLN A 9 3.35 34.71 -2.04
N GLN A 10 2.19 34.11 -1.75
CA GLN A 10 2.11 32.99 -0.81
C GLN A 10 2.87 31.74 -1.30
N ILE A 11 2.85 31.48 -2.61
CA ILE A 11 3.58 30.36 -3.22
C ILE A 11 5.09 30.57 -3.04
N GLU A 12 5.57 31.78 -3.30
CA GLU A 12 6.98 32.16 -3.16
C GLU A 12 7.44 32.14 -1.70
N ASP A 13 6.64 32.65 -0.76
CA ASP A 13 6.92 32.63 0.68
C ASP A 13 7.07 31.20 1.23
N LYS A 14 6.45 30.21 0.56
CA LYS A 14 6.58 28.78 0.88
C LYS A 14 7.75 28.08 0.16
N GLY A 15 8.58 28.82 -0.58
CA GLY A 15 9.71 28.29 -1.35
C GLY A 15 9.31 27.49 -2.60
N LEU A 16 8.10 27.75 -3.13
CA LEU A 16 7.59 27.11 -4.34
C LEU A 16 7.58 28.12 -5.50
N SER A 17 7.53 27.61 -6.74
CA SER A 17 7.31 28.45 -7.93
C SER A 17 5.89 28.24 -8.47
N LYS A 18 5.34 29.26 -9.12
CA LYS A 18 4.05 29.18 -9.82
C LYS A 18 3.98 27.94 -10.73
N ASP A 19 5.00 27.72 -11.56
CA ASP A 19 5.06 26.58 -12.49
C ASP A 19 5.01 25.22 -11.76
N LYS A 20 5.68 25.09 -10.60
CA LYS A 20 5.62 23.87 -9.79
C LYS A 20 4.20 23.61 -9.30
N VAL A 21 3.51 24.65 -8.83
CA VAL A 21 2.13 24.54 -8.33
C VAL A 21 1.16 24.25 -9.49
N GLU A 22 1.31 24.89 -10.64
CA GLU A 22 0.52 24.58 -11.84
C GLU A 22 0.66 23.13 -12.27
N LYS A 23 1.90 22.60 -12.27
CA LYS A 23 2.17 21.20 -12.56
C LYS A 23 1.50 20.26 -11.56
N GLN A 24 1.57 20.57 -10.27
CA GLN A 24 0.91 19.78 -9.23
C GLN A 24 -0.62 19.77 -9.41
N ILE A 25 -1.24 20.92 -9.67
CA ILE A 25 -2.68 21.02 -9.96
C ILE A 25 -3.05 20.19 -11.19
N LYS A 26 -2.23 20.24 -12.24
CA LYS A 26 -2.45 19.41 -13.44
C LYS A 26 -2.41 17.92 -13.10
N ASN A 27 -1.49 17.48 -12.25
CA ASN A 27 -1.45 16.09 -11.77
C ASN A 27 -2.68 15.71 -10.95
N PHE A 28 -3.21 16.62 -10.10
CA PHE A 28 -4.46 16.35 -9.37
C PHE A 28 -5.66 16.19 -10.31
N LYS A 29 -5.72 16.98 -11.39
CA LYS A 29 -6.81 16.93 -12.37
C LYS A 29 -6.72 15.72 -13.29
N ASN A 30 -5.52 15.42 -13.77
CA ASN A 30 -5.31 14.41 -14.82
C ASN A 30 -4.90 13.06 -14.25
N GLY A 31 -4.69 12.96 -12.94
CA GLY A 31 -4.02 11.83 -12.31
C GLY A 31 -2.50 11.88 -12.53
N PHE A 32 -1.83 10.88 -11.96
CA PHE A 32 -0.40 10.66 -12.15
C PHE A 32 -0.21 9.57 -13.21
N PRO A 33 0.82 9.69 -14.08
CA PRO A 33 1.17 8.59 -14.95
C PRO A 33 1.55 7.36 -14.12
N TYR A 34 1.35 6.17 -14.67
CA TYR A 34 1.84 4.95 -14.06
C TYR A 34 3.36 5.05 -13.84
N LEU A 35 3.81 4.62 -12.67
CA LEU A 35 5.23 4.55 -12.38
C LEU A 35 5.86 3.48 -13.27
N ASN A 36 7.01 3.79 -13.86
CA ASN A 36 7.83 2.79 -14.51
C ASN A 36 8.51 1.94 -13.43
N ILE A 37 7.99 0.75 -13.17
CA ILE A 37 8.52 -0.17 -12.16
C ILE A 37 9.82 -0.77 -12.70
N LEU A 38 10.95 -0.41 -12.10
CA LEU A 38 12.28 -0.88 -12.54
C LEU A 38 12.66 -2.22 -11.90
N LYS A 39 12.58 -2.31 -10.57
CA LYS A 39 12.90 -3.48 -9.74
C LYS A 39 12.36 -3.28 -8.32
N PRO A 40 12.17 -4.34 -7.52
CA PRO A 40 11.83 -4.20 -6.11
C PRO A 40 12.95 -3.49 -5.35
N ALA A 41 12.58 -2.71 -4.33
CA ALA A 41 13.55 -2.15 -3.40
C ALA A 41 14.07 -3.26 -2.48
N THR A 42 15.38 -3.32 -2.27
CA THR A 42 16.03 -4.29 -1.38
C THR A 42 16.96 -3.57 -0.41
N ILE A 43 17.49 -4.29 0.59
CA ILE A 43 18.47 -3.73 1.53
C ILE A 43 19.70 -3.27 0.74
N GLY A 44 20.04 -1.99 0.85
CA GLY A 44 21.13 -1.36 0.08
C GLY A 44 20.71 -0.85 -1.30
N ASP A 45 19.46 -1.05 -1.71
CA ASP A 45 18.92 -0.64 -3.01
C ASP A 45 17.48 -0.14 -2.84
N GLY A 46 17.35 1.08 -2.34
CA GLY A 46 16.07 1.72 -2.02
C GLY A 46 15.56 1.48 -0.59
N ILE A 47 16.10 0.49 0.14
CA ILE A 47 15.85 0.29 1.58
C ILE A 47 17.16 0.46 2.36
N LEU A 48 17.20 1.41 3.29
CA LEU A 48 18.28 1.58 4.24
C LEU A 48 18.01 0.72 5.49
N LEU A 49 18.89 -0.25 5.78
CA LEU A 49 18.84 -1.02 7.01
C LEU A 49 19.71 -0.36 8.07
N LEU A 50 19.08 0.06 9.17
CA LEU A 50 19.79 0.67 10.29
C LEU A 50 20.35 -0.39 11.24
N ASN A 51 21.58 -0.17 11.71
CA ASN A 51 22.15 -0.99 12.78
C ASN A 51 21.70 -0.48 14.16
N ASN A 52 21.98 -1.28 15.21
CA ASN A 52 21.55 -0.95 16.57
C ASN A 52 22.06 0.41 17.07
N HIS A 53 23.29 0.80 16.72
CA HIS A 53 23.85 2.09 17.13
C HIS A 53 23.10 3.25 16.46
N GLU A 54 22.83 3.15 15.15
CA GLU A 54 22.05 4.14 14.40
C GLU A 54 20.62 4.26 14.94
N ILE A 55 19.97 3.13 15.21
CA ILE A 55 18.63 3.08 15.81
C ILE A 55 18.63 3.86 17.14
N GLN A 56 19.57 3.57 18.05
CA GLN A 56 19.65 4.27 19.33
C GLN A 56 19.95 5.77 19.16
N ALA A 57 20.80 6.14 18.21
CA ALA A 57 21.08 7.54 17.91
C ALA A 57 19.82 8.30 17.43
N TYR A 58 19.02 7.69 16.55
CA TYR A 58 17.77 8.31 16.07
C TYR A 58 16.69 8.37 17.14
N ILE A 59 16.57 7.35 18.00
CA ILE A 59 15.66 7.39 19.15
C ILE A 59 16.03 8.56 20.05
N LYS A 60 17.31 8.68 20.44
CA LYS A 60 17.79 9.77 21.28
C LYS A 60 17.54 11.14 20.64
N LEU A 61 17.83 11.29 19.34
CA LEU A 61 17.57 12.54 18.61
C LEU A 61 16.09 12.94 18.68
N TYR A 62 15.18 11.98 18.49
CA TYR A 62 13.75 12.23 18.56
C TYR A 62 13.32 12.66 19.98
N GLU A 63 13.85 12.00 21.01
CA GLU A 63 13.59 12.33 22.41
C GLU A 63 14.14 13.71 22.81
N ASP A 64 15.33 14.07 22.32
CA ASP A 64 15.98 15.36 22.60
C ASP A 64 15.20 16.54 21.99
N VAL A 65 14.63 16.36 20.79
CA VAL A 65 13.81 17.38 20.12
C VAL A 65 12.47 17.60 20.82
N LYS A 66 11.99 16.62 21.61
CA LYS A 66 10.68 16.63 22.29
C LYS A 66 9.54 17.15 21.39
N PRO A 67 9.39 16.62 20.16
CA PRO A 67 8.41 17.15 19.24
C PRO A 67 7.00 16.91 19.78
N LYS A 68 6.09 17.86 19.53
CA LYS A 68 4.67 17.63 19.79
C LYS A 68 4.13 16.67 18.74
N SER A 69 3.96 15.41 19.12
CA SER A 69 3.38 14.38 18.25
C SER A 69 1.90 14.67 17.99
N LEU A 70 1.55 14.92 16.72
CA LEU A 70 0.17 15.22 16.29
C LEU A 70 -0.56 14.00 15.75
N LYS A 71 0.10 13.20 14.90
CA LYS A 71 -0.47 12.00 14.29
C LYS A 71 0.62 11.00 13.99
N PHE A 72 0.39 9.75 14.37
CA PHE A 72 1.19 8.63 13.90
C PHE A 72 0.64 8.18 12.55
N VAL A 73 1.43 8.34 11.49
CA VAL A 73 1.10 7.82 10.16
C VAL A 73 1.96 6.58 9.95
N PRO A 74 1.38 5.36 9.99
CA PRO A 74 2.16 4.17 9.73
C PRO A 74 2.68 4.19 8.29
N ALA A 75 3.89 3.68 8.07
CA ALA A 75 4.50 3.57 6.75
C ALA A 75 3.63 2.75 5.77
N SER A 76 2.78 1.86 6.29
CA SER A 76 1.89 0.96 5.56
C SER A 76 0.62 1.59 5.00
N GLY A 77 0.46 2.92 4.99
CA GLY A 77 -0.70 3.56 4.35
C GLY A 77 -0.89 3.18 2.87
N ALA A 78 0.17 2.72 2.19
CA ALA A 78 0.09 2.08 0.87
C ALA A 78 -0.33 0.59 0.91
N ALA A 79 0.08 -0.17 1.94
CA ALA A 79 -0.26 -1.59 2.08
C ALA A 79 -1.74 -1.82 2.44
N SER A 80 -2.34 -0.98 3.30
CA SER A 80 -3.80 -1.05 3.53
C SER A 80 -4.61 -0.74 2.26
N ARG A 81 -4.06 0.10 1.35
CA ARG A 81 -4.64 0.32 0.02
C ARG A 81 -4.42 -0.87 -0.92
N MET A 82 -3.26 -1.54 -0.81
CA MET A 82 -2.93 -2.72 -1.59
C MET A 82 -3.95 -3.84 -1.37
N PHE A 83 -4.41 -4.06 -0.12
CA PHE A 83 -5.37 -5.11 0.20
C PHE A 83 -6.81 -4.62 0.40
N LYS A 84 -7.11 -3.35 0.07
CA LYS A 84 -8.45 -2.77 0.28
C LYS A 84 -9.55 -3.58 -0.40
N PHE A 85 -9.30 -4.03 -1.62
CA PHE A 85 -10.25 -4.83 -2.40
C PHE A 85 -10.54 -6.20 -1.74
N LEU A 86 -9.55 -6.79 -1.05
CA LEU A 86 -9.76 -8.05 -0.30
C LEU A 86 -10.59 -7.83 0.95
N PHE A 87 -10.38 -6.72 1.68
CA PHE A 87 -11.23 -6.39 2.82
C PHE A 87 -12.68 -6.13 2.38
N GLU A 88 -12.88 -5.39 1.28
CA GLU A 88 -14.21 -5.13 0.74
C GLU A 88 -14.88 -6.43 0.24
N PHE A 89 -14.10 -7.33 -0.35
CA PHE A 89 -14.56 -8.67 -0.69
C PHE A 89 -14.97 -9.48 0.54
N TYR A 90 -14.13 -9.55 1.57
CA TYR A 90 -14.36 -10.36 2.78
C TYR A 90 -15.71 -10.04 3.45
N GLU A 91 -16.06 -8.76 3.55
CA GLU A 91 -17.34 -8.30 4.13
C GLU A 91 -18.57 -8.74 3.33
N THR A 92 -18.41 -8.99 2.03
CA THR A 92 -19.51 -9.35 1.12
C THR A 92 -19.41 -10.79 0.60
N ALA A 93 -18.36 -11.51 1.00
CA ALA A 93 -18.05 -12.82 0.48
C ALA A 93 -19.07 -13.86 0.95
N LYS A 94 -19.46 -14.72 0.02
CA LYS A 94 -20.20 -15.95 0.32
C LYS A 94 -19.24 -16.95 0.95
N ASP A 95 -19.78 -17.84 1.79
CA ASP A 95 -18.97 -18.90 2.40
C ASP A 95 -18.47 -19.90 1.34
N GLN A 96 -19.23 -20.07 0.26
CA GLN A 96 -18.85 -20.91 -0.88
C GLN A 96 -19.38 -20.34 -2.21
N TYR A 97 -18.58 -20.48 -3.26
CA TYR A 97 -18.91 -20.10 -4.64
C TYR A 97 -19.03 -21.34 -5.54
N ASN A 98 -19.79 -21.25 -6.65
CA ASN A 98 -19.83 -22.35 -7.63
C ASN A 98 -18.83 -22.16 -8.77
N ARG A 99 -18.39 -20.92 -8.99
CA ARG A 99 -17.42 -20.53 -10.00
C ARG A 99 -16.76 -19.19 -9.62
N ILE A 100 -15.53 -18.95 -10.06
CA ILE A 100 -14.80 -17.72 -9.71
C ILE A 100 -15.43 -16.46 -10.34
N GLU A 101 -16.15 -16.59 -11.45
CA GLU A 101 -16.80 -15.47 -12.15
C GLU A 101 -17.99 -14.88 -11.38
N GLU A 102 -18.47 -15.56 -10.33
CA GLU A 102 -19.44 -14.98 -9.40
C GLU A 102 -18.83 -13.83 -8.57
N ILE A 103 -17.50 -13.78 -8.43
CA ILE A 103 -16.79 -12.63 -7.86
C ILE A 103 -16.72 -11.55 -8.94
N THR A 104 -17.43 -10.45 -8.72
CA THR A 104 -17.56 -9.37 -9.72
C THR A 104 -16.32 -8.47 -9.80
N ASP A 105 -15.58 -8.32 -8.69
CA ASP A 105 -14.35 -7.52 -8.65
C ASP A 105 -13.20 -8.29 -9.32
N GLU A 106 -12.68 -7.70 -10.40
CA GLU A 106 -11.57 -8.26 -11.19
C GLU A 106 -10.27 -8.37 -10.39
N ASN A 107 -10.01 -7.44 -9.45
CA ASN A 107 -8.80 -7.49 -8.62
C ASN A 107 -8.85 -8.69 -7.68
N VAL A 108 -10.03 -8.98 -7.12
CA VAL A 108 -10.24 -10.15 -6.25
C VAL A 108 -10.04 -11.44 -7.04
N ARG A 109 -10.65 -11.57 -8.24
CA ARG A 109 -10.45 -12.75 -9.09
C ARG A 109 -8.98 -12.96 -9.40
N LYS A 110 -8.32 -11.92 -9.90
CA LYS A 110 -6.89 -11.97 -10.25
C LYS A 110 -6.01 -12.30 -9.04
N PHE A 111 -6.36 -11.82 -7.86
CA PHE A 111 -5.64 -12.17 -6.63
C PHE A 111 -5.66 -13.67 -6.36
N PHE A 112 -6.83 -14.32 -6.45
CA PHE A 112 -6.94 -15.75 -6.21
C PHE A 112 -6.38 -16.61 -7.35
N GLU A 113 -6.51 -16.15 -8.61
CA GLU A 113 -5.94 -16.81 -9.79
C GLU A 113 -4.40 -16.81 -9.77
N GLU A 114 -3.79 -15.74 -9.26
CA GLU A 114 -2.34 -15.55 -9.22
C GLU A 114 -1.77 -15.72 -7.80
N LEU A 115 -2.53 -16.36 -6.90
CA LEU A 115 -2.23 -16.36 -5.46
C LEU A 115 -0.85 -16.96 -5.16
N ASP A 116 -0.45 -17.98 -5.92
CA ASP A 116 0.83 -18.68 -5.82
C ASP A 116 2.04 -17.86 -6.29
N HIS A 117 1.82 -16.77 -7.03
CA HIS A 117 2.87 -15.86 -7.49
C HIS A 117 3.21 -14.75 -6.48
N TYR A 118 2.42 -14.57 -5.42
CA TYR A 118 2.70 -13.56 -4.41
C TYR A 118 3.89 -13.94 -3.54
N ALA A 119 4.73 -12.96 -3.22
CA ALA A 119 5.93 -13.17 -2.39
C ALA A 119 5.63 -13.71 -0.99
N PHE A 120 4.40 -13.55 -0.49
CA PHE A 120 3.94 -14.06 0.81
C PHE A 120 3.20 -15.40 0.73
N TYR A 121 3.05 -16.00 -0.45
CA TYR A 121 2.21 -17.20 -0.64
C TYR A 121 2.64 -18.36 0.26
N LYS A 122 3.95 -18.58 0.41
CA LYS A 122 4.49 -19.66 1.24
C LYS A 122 4.13 -19.45 2.72
N GLU A 123 4.27 -18.22 3.21
CA GLU A 123 3.89 -17.85 4.56
C GLU A 123 2.37 -17.95 4.77
N LEU A 124 1.57 -17.54 3.79
CA LEU A 124 0.11 -17.68 3.82
C LEU A 124 -0.29 -19.16 3.92
N LYS A 125 0.24 -20.00 3.03
CA LYS A 125 -0.01 -21.46 3.02
C LYS A 125 0.34 -22.08 4.38
N THR A 126 1.53 -21.78 4.91
CA THR A 126 1.96 -22.28 6.23
C THR A 126 1.02 -21.80 7.35
N THR A 127 0.53 -20.56 7.28
CA THR A 127 -0.38 -19.99 8.27
C THR A 127 -1.74 -20.71 8.26
N ILE A 128 -2.30 -20.95 7.07
CA ILE A 128 -3.57 -21.67 6.90
C ILE A 128 -3.42 -23.15 7.32
N GLU A 129 -2.32 -23.80 6.94
CA GLU A 129 -2.00 -25.17 7.36
C GLU A 129 -1.91 -25.30 8.89
N SER A 130 -1.37 -24.30 9.57
CA SER A 130 -1.31 -24.28 11.04
C SER A 130 -2.68 -24.21 11.72
N ALA A 131 -3.70 -23.73 11.00
CA ALA A 131 -5.10 -23.75 11.42
C ALA A 131 -5.81 -25.08 11.10
N GLY A 132 -5.10 -26.05 10.51
CA GLY A 132 -5.64 -27.36 10.15
C GLY A 132 -6.39 -27.38 8.82
N VAL A 133 -6.18 -26.38 7.97
CA VAL A 133 -6.85 -26.23 6.67
C VAL A 133 -5.81 -26.27 5.54
N ASP A 134 -6.15 -26.86 4.40
CA ASP A 134 -5.30 -26.85 3.20
C ASP A 134 -5.79 -25.78 2.22
N ILE A 135 -4.94 -24.80 1.91
CA ILE A 135 -5.24 -23.73 0.96
C ILE A 135 -5.57 -24.27 -0.43
N ASP A 136 -4.92 -25.35 -0.87
CA ASP A 136 -5.16 -25.96 -2.18
C ASP A 136 -6.55 -26.62 -2.21
N GLN A 137 -7.02 -27.10 -1.06
CA GLN A 137 -8.38 -27.61 -0.89
C GLN A 137 -9.40 -26.46 -0.90
N LEU A 138 -9.14 -25.36 -0.20
CA LEU A 138 -10.03 -24.18 -0.19
C LEU A 138 -10.22 -23.63 -1.60
N LEU A 139 -9.14 -23.49 -2.38
CA LEU A 139 -9.20 -23.04 -3.78
C LEU A 139 -10.02 -24.00 -4.66
N LYS A 140 -9.82 -25.32 -4.52
CA LYS A 140 -10.61 -26.34 -5.25
C LYS A 140 -12.09 -26.32 -4.88
N GLN A 141 -12.40 -26.04 -3.62
CA GLN A 141 -13.77 -25.96 -3.11
C GLN A 141 -14.42 -24.60 -3.37
N LEU A 142 -13.65 -23.63 -3.87
CA LEU A 142 -14.06 -22.24 -4.10
C LEU A 142 -14.51 -21.53 -2.82
N ASN A 143 -13.86 -21.87 -1.70
CA ASN A 143 -14.09 -21.29 -0.37
C ASN A 143 -13.14 -20.11 -0.13
N TYR A 144 -13.25 -19.09 -0.99
CA TYR A 144 -12.33 -17.95 -1.03
C TYR A 144 -12.34 -17.07 0.23
N LYS A 145 -13.41 -17.10 1.01
CA LYS A 145 -13.55 -16.29 2.24
C LYS A 145 -12.68 -16.80 3.39
N GLU A 146 -12.34 -18.09 3.36
CA GLU A 146 -11.50 -18.74 4.37
C GLU A 146 -10.00 -18.58 4.09
N ILE A 147 -9.65 -17.98 2.94
CA ILE A 147 -8.27 -17.65 2.53
C ILE A 147 -8.00 -16.18 2.86
#